data_AF-A0A971KWL1-F1
#
_entry.id   AF-A0A971KWL1-F1
#
_cell.length_a   1.000
_cell.length_b   1.000
_cell.length_c   1.000
_cell.angle_alpha   90.00
_cell.angle_beta   90.00
_cell.angle_gamma   90.00
#
_symmetry.space_group_name_H-M   'P 1'
#
loop_
_entity.id
_entity.type
_entity.pdbx_description
1 polymer ?
#
loop_
_entity_poly.entity_id
_entity_poly.type
_entity_poly.pdbx_seq_one_letter_code
_entity_poly.pdbx_strand_id
1 'polypeptide(L)'
;MYKHEDIYEVRKQINLMIAVIAIIFAAFLIISVVVASTVNNRLGMIILIIGICLDIFVWGMYGSPILAYHSFLKDIFTGRIRVESGVVKNVNTKPAYKDNRLFYYEILIDDGETERLLLLDANKPLPDFDIGKRYEFEVFQNYVIKIL
;
A
#
# COMPACT_ATOMS: atom_id res chain seq x y z
N MET A 1 -6.07 4.26 -15.08
CA MET A 1 -6.43 3.13 -14.18
C MET A 1 -6.87 3.61 -12.81
N TYR A 2 -6.24 4.65 -12.27
CA TYR A 2 -6.63 5.24 -10.98
C TYR A 2 -7.83 6.19 -11.11
N LYS A 3 -8.68 6.20 -10.09
CA LYS A 3 -9.81 7.12 -9.97
C LYS A 3 -9.69 7.94 -8.69
N HIS A 4 -10.25 9.15 -8.67
CA HIS A 4 -10.33 9.94 -7.43
C HIS A 4 -11.10 9.22 -6.31
N GLU A 5 -12.01 8.32 -6.68
CA GLU A 5 -12.74 7.44 -5.75
C GLU A 5 -11.79 6.52 -4.96
N ASP A 6 -10.67 6.09 -5.55
CA ASP A 6 -9.68 5.22 -4.89
C ASP A 6 -9.12 5.90 -3.62
N ILE A 7 -8.92 7.21 -3.64
CA ILE A 7 -8.43 7.97 -2.47
C ILE A 7 -9.45 7.92 -1.32
N TYR A 8 -10.74 8.05 -1.66
CA TYR A 8 -11.81 8.01 -0.67
C TYR A 8 -11.93 6.62 -0.03
N GLU A 9 -11.83 5.57 -0.83
CA GLU A 9 -11.84 4.18 -0.33
C GLU A 9 -10.68 3.90 0.62
N VAL A 10 -9.46 4.31 0.24
CA VAL A 10 -8.28 4.13 1.10
C VAL A 10 -8.40 4.94 2.38
N ARG A 11 -8.93 6.17 2.32
CA ARG A 11 -9.21 6.97 3.52
C ARG A 11 -10.23 6.30 4.44
N LYS A 12 -11.25 5.67 3.88
CA LYS A 12 -12.22 4.87 4.66
C LYS A 12 -11.53 3.68 5.34
N GLN A 13 -10.63 2.99 4.65
CA GLN A 13 -9.84 1.89 5.23
C GLN A 13 -8.95 2.36 6.38
N ILE A 14 -8.29 3.52 6.25
CA ILE A 14 -7.50 4.13 7.34
C ILE A 14 -8.38 4.39 8.56
N ASN A 15 -9.54 5.03 8.37
CA ASN A 15 -10.45 5.32 9.48
C ASN A 15 -10.97 4.04 10.15
N LEU A 16 -11.28 3.01 9.36
CA LEU A 16 -11.69 1.70 9.89
C LEU A 16 -10.56 1.07 10.70
N MET A 17 -9.32 1.12 10.22
CA MET A 17 -8.14 0.60 10.93
C MET A 17 -7.92 1.32 12.27
N ILE A 18 -8.05 2.65 12.27
CA ILE A 18 -7.96 3.46 13.50
C ILE A 18 -9.07 3.05 14.48
N ALA A 19 -10.29 2.83 14.00
CA ALA A 19 -11.40 2.37 14.85
C ALA A 19 -11.12 0.98 15.44
N VAL A 20 -10.58 0.04 14.66
CA VAL A 20 -10.21 -1.30 15.13
C VAL A 20 -9.16 -1.22 16.23
N ILE A 21 -8.09 -0.44 16.03
CA ILE A 21 -7.04 -0.24 17.04
C ILE A 21 -7.62 0.41 18.30
N ALA A 22 -8.48 1.42 18.16
CA ALA A 22 -9.11 2.07 19.31
C ALA A 22 -9.98 1.09 20.12
N ILE A 23 -10.70 0.18 19.46
CA ILE A 23 -11.52 -0.85 20.12
C ILE A 23 -10.64 -1.86 20.85
N ILE A 24 -9.57 -2.34 20.21
CA ILE A 24 -8.61 -3.27 20.82
C ILE A 24 -7.98 -2.63 22.05
N PHE A 25 -7.45 -1.42 21.90
CA PHE A 25 -6.85 -0.67 23.00
C PHE A 25 -7.83 -0.48 24.16
N ALA A 26 -9.06 -0.05 23.88
CA ALA A 26 -10.09 0.14 24.91
C ALA A 26 -10.42 -1.17 25.65
N ALA A 27 -10.51 -2.29 24.93
CA ALA A 27 -10.76 -3.59 25.54
C ALA A 27 -9.63 -3.99 26.50
N PHE A 28 -8.37 -3.89 26.07
CA PHE A 28 -7.21 -4.21 26.92
C PHE A 28 -7.09 -3.26 28.11
N LEU A 29 -7.41 -1.97 27.93
CA LEU A 29 -7.42 -0.98 29.01
C LEU A 29 -8.47 -1.32 30.07
N ILE A 30 -9.71 -1.65 29.66
CA ILE A 30 -10.78 -2.03 30.59
C ILE A 30 -10.37 -3.29 31.37
N ILE A 31 -9.88 -4.33 30.68
CA ILE A 31 -9.44 -5.57 31.32
C ILE A 31 -8.30 -5.30 32.30
N SER A 32 -7.31 -4.49 31.92
CA SER A 32 -6.20 -4.10 32.78
C SER A 32 -6.67 -3.43 34.06
N VAL A 33 -7.58 -2.46 33.97
CA VAL A 33 -8.11 -1.74 35.13
C VAL A 33 -8.89 -2.68 36.08
N VAL A 34 -9.72 -3.56 35.52
CA VAL A 34 -10.47 -4.55 36.30
C VAL A 34 -9.51 -5.52 37.01
N VAL A 35 -8.50 -6.05 36.33
CA VAL A 35 -7.53 -6.97 36.93
C VAL A 35 -6.64 -6.29 37.96
N ALA A 36 -6.23 -5.04 37.72
CA ALA A 36 -5.42 -4.26 38.65
C ALA A 36 -6.15 -3.97 39.96
N SER A 37 -7.46 -3.74 39.88
CA SER A 37 -8.32 -3.44 41.05
C SER A 37 -8.79 -4.69 41.81
N THR A 38 -8.94 -5.83 41.14
CA THR A 38 -9.51 -7.05 41.76
C THR A 38 -8.48 -8.10 42.15
N VAL A 39 -7.39 -8.25 41.38
CA VAL A 39 -6.44 -9.35 41.56
C VAL A 39 -5.06 -8.82 41.97
N ASN A 40 -4.39 -8.11 41.06
CA ASN A 40 -3.03 -7.64 41.26
C ASN A 40 -2.67 -6.57 40.24
N ASN A 41 -2.16 -5.44 40.72
CA ASN A 41 -1.69 -4.34 39.87
C ASN A 41 -0.61 -4.78 38.86
N ARG A 42 0.30 -5.70 39.24
CA ARG A 42 1.34 -6.20 38.32
C ARG A 42 0.75 -6.94 37.12
N LEU A 43 -0.31 -7.73 37.33
CA LEU A 43 -0.97 -8.48 36.26
C LEU A 43 -1.73 -7.52 35.33
N GLY A 44 -2.43 -6.52 35.87
CA GLY A 44 -3.06 -5.48 35.06
C GLY A 44 -2.07 -4.76 34.15
N MET A 45 -0.93 -4.33 34.70
CA MET A 45 0.14 -3.71 33.90
C MET A 45 0.66 -4.61 32.79
N ILE A 46 0.89 -5.91 33.04
CA ILE A 46 1.34 -6.85 32.01
C ILE A 46 0.31 -6.96 30.88
N ILE A 47 -0.98 -7.05 31.23
CA ILE A 47 -2.07 -7.12 30.24
C ILE A 47 -2.10 -5.86 29.36
N LEU A 48 -1.94 -4.68 29.97
CA LEU A 48 -1.90 -3.42 29.22
C LEU A 48 -0.70 -3.36 28.26
N ILE A 49 0.48 -3.79 28.70
CA ILE A 49 1.69 -3.84 27.85
C ILE A 49 1.44 -4.75 26.64
N ILE A 50 0.85 -5.93 26.86
CA ILE A 50 0.51 -6.85 25.77
C ILE A 50 -0.46 -6.19 24.78
N GLY A 51 -1.49 -5.49 25.27
CA GLY A 51 -2.43 -4.75 24.43
C GLY A 51 -1.74 -3.72 23.54
N ILE A 52 -0.87 -2.88 24.13
CA ILE A 52 -0.11 -1.86 23.39
C ILE A 52 0.81 -2.50 22.34
N CYS A 53 1.50 -3.60 22.67
CA CYS A 53 2.33 -4.32 21.72
C CYS A 53 1.51 -4.85 20.53
N LEU A 54 0.30 -5.36 20.79
CA LEU A 54 -0.60 -5.84 19.76
C LEU A 54 -1.09 -4.70 18.86
N ASP A 55 -1.42 -3.54 19.41
CA ASP A 55 -1.81 -2.37 18.62
C ASP A 55 -0.68 -1.90 17.69
N ILE A 56 0.56 -1.82 18.21
CA ILE A 56 1.74 -1.46 17.41
C ILE A 56 1.94 -2.48 16.28
N PHE A 57 1.79 -3.77 16.58
CA PHE A 57 1.91 -4.84 15.60
C PHE A 57 0.85 -4.76 14.50
N VAL A 58 -0.42 -4.58 14.87
CA VAL A 58 -1.54 -4.43 13.92
C VAL A 58 -1.34 -3.19 13.04
N TRP A 59 -0.93 -2.07 13.63
CA TRP A 59 -0.63 -0.86 12.88
C TRP A 59 0.55 -1.04 11.92
N GLY A 60 1.64 -1.65 12.38
CA GLY A 60 2.82 -1.91 11.56
C GLY A 60 2.53 -2.83 10.38
N MET A 61 1.79 -3.92 10.60
CA MET A 61 1.48 -4.88 9.54
C MET A 61 0.41 -4.40 8.56
N TYR A 62 -0.65 -3.73 9.04
CA TYR A 62 -1.81 -3.40 8.21
C TYR A 62 -2.03 -1.91 8.02
N GLY A 63 -1.84 -1.09 9.06
CA GLY A 63 -2.05 0.36 8.97
C GLY A 63 -0.99 1.07 8.12
N SER A 64 0.28 0.73 8.31
CA SER A 64 1.40 1.36 7.61
C SER A 64 1.34 1.18 6.08
N PRO A 65 1.07 -0.02 5.52
CA PRO A 65 0.91 -0.19 4.07
C PRO A 65 -0.26 0.62 3.50
N ILE A 66 -1.41 0.69 4.19
CA ILE A 66 -2.58 1.46 3.74
C ILE A 66 -2.24 2.96 3.69
N LEU A 67 -1.52 3.47 4.69
CA LEU A 67 -1.05 4.86 4.70
C LEU A 67 -0.03 5.14 3.59
N ALA A 68 0.90 4.22 3.35
CA ALA A 68 1.87 4.34 2.26
C ALA A 68 1.15 4.40 0.91
N TYR A 69 0.12 3.56 0.71
CA TYR A 69 -0.71 3.57 -0.49
C TYR A 69 -1.49 4.87 -0.64
N HIS A 70 -2.06 5.41 0.43
CA HIS A 70 -2.73 6.70 0.41
C HIS A 70 -1.79 7.84 -0.01
N SER A 71 -0.57 7.87 0.54
CA SER A 71 0.44 8.86 0.15
C SER A 71 0.80 8.71 -1.33
N PHE A 72 1.02 7.48 -1.80
CA PHE A 72 1.32 7.18 -3.19
C PHE A 72 0.23 7.67 -4.15
N LEU A 73 -1.05 7.40 -3.85
CA LEU A 73 -2.17 7.90 -4.65
C LEU A 73 -2.15 9.44 -4.71
N LYS A 74 -1.95 10.10 -3.57
CA LYS A 74 -1.88 11.57 -3.51
C LYS A 74 -0.72 12.11 -4.36
N ASP A 75 0.41 11.44 -4.35
CA ASP A 75 1.59 11.83 -5.12
C ASP A 75 1.33 11.65 -6.63
N ILE A 76 0.65 10.59 -7.06
CA ILE A 76 0.24 10.39 -8.45
C ILE A 76 -0.69 11.51 -8.94
N PHE A 77 -1.68 11.90 -8.13
CA PHE A 77 -2.66 12.91 -8.53
C PHE A 77 -2.12 14.34 -8.50
N THR A 78 -1.07 14.61 -7.71
CA THR A 78 -0.44 15.94 -7.64
C THR A 78 0.84 16.05 -8.48
N GLY A 79 1.39 14.91 -8.89
CA GLY A 79 2.65 14.80 -9.60
C GLY A 79 2.59 15.16 -11.08
N ARG A 80 3.78 15.33 -11.68
CA ARG A 80 3.93 15.55 -13.12
C ARG A 80 3.87 14.22 -13.86
N ILE A 81 2.85 14.06 -14.70
CA ILE A 81 2.68 12.89 -15.57
C ILE A 81 3.45 13.13 -16.88
N ARG A 82 4.07 12.07 -17.41
CA ARG A 82 4.72 12.05 -18.72
C ARG A 82 4.21 10.86 -19.52
N VAL A 83 4.30 10.95 -20.85
CA VAL A 83 4.00 9.82 -21.74
C VAL A 83 5.32 9.18 -22.15
N GLU A 84 5.42 7.86 -22.00
CA GLU A 84 6.53 7.05 -22.47
C GLU A 84 6.03 6.02 -23.48
N SER A 85 6.79 5.81 -24.56
CA SER A 85 6.49 4.84 -25.60
C SER A 85 7.64 3.85 -25.71
N GLY A 86 7.34 2.57 -25.78
CA GLY A 86 8.37 1.55 -25.91
C GLY A 86 7.82 0.19 -26.32
N VAL A 87 8.70 -0.66 -26.84
CA VAL A 87 8.41 -2.05 -27.15
C VAL A 87 8.48 -2.88 -25.87
N VAL A 88 7.42 -3.59 -25.52
CA VAL A 88 7.39 -4.44 -24.33
C VAL A 88 8.27 -5.67 -24.58
N LYS A 89 9.32 -5.83 -23.77
CA LYS A 89 10.26 -6.96 -23.85
C LYS A 89 9.89 -8.07 -22.88
N ASN A 90 9.43 -7.70 -21.69
CA ASN A 90 9.11 -8.65 -20.62
C ASN A 90 8.07 -8.06 -19.68
N VAL A 91 7.19 -8.91 -19.16
CA VAL A 91 6.24 -8.58 -18.09
C VAL A 91 6.38 -9.63 -17.01
N ASN A 92 6.80 -9.21 -15.82
CA ASN A 92 6.86 -10.08 -14.67
C ASN A 92 5.45 -10.21 -14.05
N THR A 93 4.87 -11.40 -14.17
CA THR A 93 3.55 -11.72 -13.63
C THR A 93 3.55 -11.92 -12.11
N LYS A 94 4.73 -12.00 -11.48
CA LYS A 94 4.85 -12.05 -10.02
C LYS A 94 5.16 -10.66 -9.50
N PRO A 95 4.31 -10.10 -8.61
CA PRO A 95 4.54 -8.76 -8.12
C PRO A 95 5.76 -8.74 -7.18
N ALA A 96 6.60 -7.73 -7.33
CA ALA A 96 7.78 -7.49 -6.51
C ALA A 96 7.53 -6.36 -5.52
N TYR A 97 8.01 -6.52 -4.28
CA TYR A 97 7.96 -5.46 -3.28
C TYR A 97 9.05 -4.42 -3.58
N LYS A 98 8.66 -3.16 -3.80
CA LYS A 98 9.58 -2.06 -4.14
C LYS A 98 9.37 -0.86 -3.22
N ASP A 99 10.45 -0.09 -3.06
CA ASP A 99 10.53 1.16 -2.32
C ASP A 99 10.04 1.09 -0.87
N ASN A 100 10.06 -0.12 -0.28
CA ASN A 100 9.54 -0.43 1.05
C ASN A 100 8.11 0.08 1.26
N ARG A 101 7.31 0.08 0.19
CA ARG A 101 5.97 0.68 0.18
C ARG A 101 4.94 -0.29 -0.35
N LEU A 102 5.10 -0.75 -1.59
CA LEU A 102 4.02 -1.40 -2.34
C LEU A 102 4.54 -2.52 -3.25
N PHE A 103 3.61 -3.37 -3.68
CA PHE A 103 3.86 -4.44 -4.62
C PHE A 103 3.54 -3.98 -6.04
N TYR A 104 4.44 -4.27 -6.98
CA TYR A 104 4.29 -3.87 -8.38
C TYR A 104 4.62 -5.02 -9.32
N TYR A 105 3.88 -5.12 -10.41
CA TYR A 105 4.31 -5.87 -11.59
C TYR A 105 5.36 -5.05 -12.34
N GLU A 106 6.41 -5.74 -12.79
CA GLU A 106 7.52 -5.13 -13.51
C GLU A 106 7.32 -5.31 -15.02
N ILE A 107 7.33 -4.20 -15.76
CA ILE A 107 7.20 -4.19 -17.22
C ILE A 107 8.49 -3.61 -17.78
N LEU A 108 9.26 -4.41 -18.52
CA LEU A 108 10.46 -3.96 -19.20
C LEU A 108 10.10 -3.48 -20.61
N ILE A 109 10.37 -2.21 -20.89
CA ILE A 109 10.17 -1.60 -22.20
C ILE A 109 11.50 -1.16 -22.80
N ASP A 110 11.57 -1.12 -24.12
CA ASP A 110 12.70 -0.59 -24.89
C ASP A 110 12.19 0.54 -25.79
N ASP A 111 12.66 1.75 -25.54
CA ASP A 111 12.26 2.94 -26.31
C ASP A 111 13.07 3.12 -27.61
N GLY A 112 14.09 2.30 -27.82
CA GLY A 112 15.04 2.37 -28.94
C GLY A 112 16.38 2.99 -28.55
N GLU A 113 16.46 3.69 -27.42
CA GLU A 113 17.72 4.22 -26.86
C GLU A 113 18.13 3.44 -25.60
N THR A 114 17.17 3.13 -24.73
CA THR A 114 17.39 2.51 -23.43
C THR A 114 16.28 1.55 -23.03
N GLU A 115 16.65 0.50 -22.30
CA GLU A 115 15.67 -0.31 -21.59
C GLU A 115 15.23 0.38 -20.30
N ARG A 116 13.92 0.41 -20.05
CA ARG A 116 13.32 1.02 -18.86
C ARG A 116 12.39 0.04 -18.17
N LEU A 117 12.45 0.06 -16.84
CA LEU A 117 11.57 -0.72 -15.99
C LEU A 117 10.41 0.16 -15.52
N LEU A 118 9.21 -0.16 -15.99
CA LEU A 118 7.97 0.43 -15.52
C LEU A 118 7.34 -0.43 -14.42
N LEU A 119 6.69 0.22 -13.48
CA LEU A 119 6.07 -0.39 -12.30
C LEU A 119 4.55 -0.22 -12.41
N LEU A 120 3.83 -1.32 -12.55
CA LEU A 120 2.37 -1.34 -12.52
C LEU A 120 1.90 -1.81 -11.15
N ASP A 121 0.97 -1.08 -10.53
CA ASP A 121 0.47 -1.39 -9.20
C ASP A 121 -0.24 -2.76 -9.15
N ALA A 122 0.19 -3.61 -8.21
CA ALA A 122 -0.36 -4.94 -8.03
C ALA A 122 -1.81 -4.96 -7.51
N ASN A 123 -2.31 -3.84 -6.97
CA ASN A 123 -3.71 -3.68 -6.59
C ASN A 123 -4.64 -3.46 -7.79
N LYS A 124 -4.08 -3.26 -9.00
CA LYS A 124 -4.83 -3.14 -10.24
C LYS A 124 -4.64 -4.40 -11.09
N PRO A 125 -5.63 -4.78 -11.91
CA PRO A 125 -5.50 -5.95 -12.77
C PRO A 125 -4.34 -5.75 -13.74
N LEU A 126 -3.49 -6.76 -13.89
CA LEU A 126 -2.44 -6.78 -14.90
C LEU A 126 -3.08 -6.94 -16.28
N PRO A 127 -2.90 -5.98 -17.20
CA PRO A 127 -3.39 -6.12 -18.58
C PRO A 127 -2.57 -7.16 -19.33
N ASP A 128 -3.22 -7.79 -20.32
CA ASP A 128 -2.51 -8.67 -21.25
C ASP A 128 -1.66 -7.81 -22.19
N PHE A 129 -0.34 -7.99 -22.11
CA PHE A 129 0.62 -7.35 -23.00
C PHE A 129 1.13 -8.35 -24.04
N ASP A 130 1.12 -7.93 -25.29
CA ASP A 130 1.79 -8.66 -26.37
C ASP A 130 3.28 -8.29 -26.37
N ILE A 131 4.12 -9.26 -26.03
CA ILE A 131 5.58 -9.08 -26.07
C ILE A 131 6.01 -8.77 -27.51
N GLY A 132 6.85 -7.77 -27.67
CA GLY A 132 7.34 -7.30 -28.97
C GLY A 132 6.47 -6.22 -29.62
N LYS A 133 5.30 -5.89 -29.05
CA LYS A 133 4.51 -4.73 -29.51
C LYS A 133 4.91 -3.46 -28.78
N ARG A 134 4.75 -2.33 -29.49
CA ARG A 134 4.93 -0.98 -28.95
C ARG A 134 3.64 -0.54 -28.28
N TYR A 135 3.78 -0.01 -27.06
CA TYR A 135 2.70 0.56 -26.28
C TYR A 135 3.09 1.97 -25.82
N GLU A 136 2.06 2.77 -25.51
CA GLU A 136 2.23 4.08 -24.88
C GLU A 136 1.68 4.05 -23.44
N PHE A 137 2.42 4.66 -22.53
CA PHE A 137 2.15 4.64 -21.10
C PHE A 137 2.15 6.08 -20.58
N GLU A 138 1.11 6.49 -19.88
CA GLU A 138 1.19 7.63 -18.97
C GLU A 138 1.83 7.16 -17.67
N VAL A 139 2.96 7.76 -17.30
CA VAL A 139 3.73 7.40 -16.12
C VAL A 139 3.97 8.60 -15.22
N PHE A 140 4.00 8.34 -13.91
CA PHE A 140 4.56 9.25 -12.91
C PHE A 140 5.84 8.63 -12.38
N GLN A 141 6.98 9.28 -12.61
CA GLN A 141 8.30 8.65 -12.45
C GLN A 141 8.36 7.34 -13.27
N ASN A 142 8.49 6.19 -12.60
CA ASN A 142 8.48 4.87 -13.24
C ASN A 142 7.13 4.14 -13.07
N TYR A 143 6.15 4.76 -12.42
CA TYR A 143 4.86 4.14 -12.10
C TYR A 143 3.85 4.36 -13.23
N VAL A 144 3.24 3.28 -13.71
CA VAL A 144 2.22 3.34 -14.77
C VAL A 144 0.89 3.79 -14.18
N ILE A 145 0.35 4.88 -14.74
CA ILE A 145 -0.95 5.46 -14.37
C ILE A 145 -2.06 4.98 -15.32
N LYS A 146 -1.72 4.91 -16.60
CA LYS A 146 -2.63 4.57 -17.69
C LYS A 146 -1.83 4.04 -18.87
N ILE A 147 -2.43 3.10 -19.59
CA ILE A 147 -1.95 2.60 -20.87
C ILE A 147 -2.87 3.21 -21.93
N LEU A 148 -2.28 3.71 -23.02
CA LEU A 148 -2.98 4.39 -24.10
C LEU A 148 -3.31 3.44 -25.25
#